data_AF-A0A960WA08-F1
#
_entry.id   AF-A0A960WA08-F1
#
_cell.length_a   1.000
_cell.length_b   1.000
_cell.length_c   1.000
_cell.angle_alpha   90.00
_cell.angle_beta   90.00
_cell.angle_gamma   90.00
#
_symmetry.space_group_name_H-M   'P 1'
#
loop_
_entity.id
_entity.type
_entity.pdbx_description
1 polymer ?
#
loop_
_entity_poly.entity_id
_entity_poly.type
_entity_poly.pdbx_seq_one_letter_code
_entity_poly.pdbx_strand_id
1 'polypeptide(L)'
;MIAIQIILSSLLLFFLIIILCILKSFVNGYKFNEYLKEHYYSKWSEITSFDKFTGPGMNNPFRTIPYIYSDENNDDENILKYKDKVKVDLRWTLIFFIIFLSHFIILFFLV
;
A
#
# COMPACT_ATOMS: atom_id res chain seq x y z
N MET A 1 12.43 33.76 5.03
CA MET A 1 11.12 33.73 4.33
C MET A 1 11.11 32.76 3.15
N ILE A 2 12.08 32.85 2.22
CA ILE A 2 12.20 31.93 1.07
C ILE A 2 12.33 30.45 1.50
N ALA A 3 13.17 30.14 2.49
CA ALA A 3 13.34 28.77 2.99
C ALA A 3 12.05 28.13 3.52
N ILE A 4 11.25 28.89 4.28
CA ILE A 4 9.96 28.44 4.81
C ILE A 4 8.99 28.14 3.65
N GLN A 5 8.96 28.99 2.63
CA GLN A 5 8.13 28.77 1.44
C GLN A 5 8.53 27.48 0.71
N ILE A 6 9.83 27.20 0.54
CA ILE A 6 10.33 25.97 -0.09
C ILE A 6 9.91 24.73 0.71
N ILE A 7 10.02 24.77 2.04
CA ILE A 7 9.59 23.67 2.93
C ILE A 7 8.09 23.42 2.75
N LEU A 8 7.27 24.47 2.81
CA LEU A 8 5.81 24.36 2.67
C LEU A 8 5.39 23.82 1.30
N SER A 9 6.00 24.30 0.21
CA SER A 9 5.73 23.78 -1.14
C SER A 9 6.15 22.32 -1.30
N SER A 10 7.28 21.92 -0.69
CA SER A 10 7.75 20.53 -0.70
C SER A 10 6.78 19.61 0.07
N LEU A 11 6.28 20.06 1.23
CA LEU A 11 5.24 19.33 1.99
C LEU A 11 3.98 19.14 1.18
N LEU A 12 3.47 20.22 0.58
CA LEU A 12 2.24 20.17 -0.21
C LEU A 12 2.36 19.18 -1.37
N LEU A 13 3.46 19.24 -2.11
CA LEU A 13 3.73 18.31 -3.21
C LEU A 13 3.80 16.85 -2.72
N PHE A 14 4.45 16.61 -1.59
CA PHE A 14 4.53 15.28 -1.01
C PHE A 14 3.16 14.74 -0.59
N PHE A 15 2.35 15.53 0.09
CA PHE A 15 0.99 15.13 0.45
C PHE A 15 0.15 14.82 -0.78
N LEU A 16 0.27 15.61 -1.85
CA LEU A 16 -0.41 15.35 -3.10
C LEU A 16 0.02 13.99 -3.70
N ILE A 17 1.32 13.71 -3.75
CA ILE A 17 1.86 12.44 -4.24
C ILE A 17 1.36 11.28 -3.38
N ILE A 18 1.39 11.40 -2.04
CA ILE A 18 0.85 10.39 -1.12
C ILE A 18 -0.61 10.10 -1.40
N ILE A 19 -1.44 11.14 -1.54
CA ILE A 19 -2.87 10.97 -1.81
C ILE A 19 -3.08 10.17 -3.10
N LEU A 20 -2.35 10.51 -4.16
CA LEU A 20 -2.43 9.79 -5.44
C LEU A 20 -1.98 8.33 -5.30
N CYS A 21 -0.90 8.06 -4.56
CA CYS A 21 -0.43 6.71 -4.27
C CYS A 21 -1.46 5.89 -3.46
N ILE A 22 -2.08 6.50 -2.45
CA ILE A 22 -3.11 5.86 -1.63
C ILE A 22 -4.34 5.54 -2.48
N LEU A 23 -4.82 6.48 -3.29
CA LEU A 23 -5.98 6.27 -4.16
C LEU A 23 -5.74 5.12 -5.15
N LYS A 24 -4.57 5.11 -5.81
CA LYS A 24 -4.18 4.02 -6.71
C LYS A 24 -4.13 2.68 -5.96
N SER A 25 -3.49 2.64 -4.80
CA SER A 25 -3.37 1.43 -3.97
C SER A 25 -4.73 0.93 -3.49
N PHE A 26 -5.64 1.85 -3.13
CA PHE A 26 -7.01 1.53 -2.73
C PHE A 26 -7.78 0.87 -3.87
N VAL A 27 -7.71 1.41 -5.10
CA VAL A 27 -8.37 0.82 -6.27
C VAL A 27 -7.83 -0.58 -6.56
N ASN A 28 -6.50 -0.76 -6.52
CA ASN A 28 -5.89 -2.07 -6.76
C ASN A 28 -6.25 -3.08 -5.64
N GLY A 29 -6.19 -2.65 -4.38
CA GLY A 29 -6.53 -3.46 -3.22
C GLY A 29 -8.01 -3.86 -3.22
N TYR A 30 -8.92 -2.95 -3.57
CA TYR A 30 -10.34 -3.24 -3.69
C TYR A 30 -10.61 -4.31 -4.76
N LYS A 31 -10.04 -4.15 -5.96
CA LYS A 31 -10.18 -5.15 -7.05
C LYS A 31 -9.64 -6.52 -6.64
N PHE A 32 -8.50 -6.55 -5.96
CA PHE A 32 -7.93 -7.80 -5.46
C PHE A 32 -8.83 -8.45 -4.40
N ASN A 33 -9.35 -7.65 -3.47
CA ASN A 33 -10.22 -8.10 -2.40
C ASN A 33 -11.54 -8.69 -2.94
N GLU A 34 -12.19 -8.01 -3.88
CA GLU A 34 -13.41 -8.52 -4.52
C GLU A 34 -13.14 -9.80 -5.32
N TYR A 35 -12.03 -9.85 -6.08
CA TYR A 35 -11.66 -11.07 -6.82
C TYR A 35 -11.45 -12.27 -5.89
N LEU A 36 -10.72 -12.08 -4.77
CA LEU A 36 -10.54 -13.14 -3.79
C LEU A 36 -11.86 -13.52 -3.12
N LYS A 37 -12.75 -12.57 -2.85
CA LYS A 37 -14.05 -12.85 -2.25
C LYS A 37 -14.93 -13.68 -3.17
N GLU A 38 -14.91 -13.41 -4.47
CA GLU A 38 -15.69 -14.12 -5.49
C GLU A 38 -15.15 -15.52 -5.79
N HIS A 39 -13.83 -15.67 -5.93
CA HIS A 39 -13.21 -16.91 -6.42
C HIS A 39 -12.52 -17.74 -5.32
N TYR A 40 -12.09 -17.11 -4.23
CA TYR A 40 -11.28 -17.73 -3.17
C TYR A 40 -11.78 -17.32 -1.77
N TYR A 41 -13.09 -17.40 -1.55
CA TYR A 41 -13.74 -16.89 -0.33
C TYR A 41 -13.10 -17.39 0.97
N SER A 42 -12.70 -18.66 1.03
CA SER A 42 -12.04 -19.22 2.21
C SER A 42 -10.72 -18.51 2.51
N LYS A 43 -9.90 -18.27 1.49
CA LYS A 43 -8.63 -17.55 1.64
C LYS A 43 -8.85 -16.07 1.93
N TRP A 44 -9.81 -15.44 1.22
CA TRP A 44 -10.23 -14.07 1.50
C TRP A 44 -10.63 -13.90 2.97
N SER A 45 -11.46 -14.80 3.49
CA SER A 45 -11.91 -14.80 4.88
C SER A 45 -10.73 -14.97 5.85
N GLU A 46 -9.81 -15.90 5.55
CA GLU A 46 -8.61 -16.13 6.35
C GLU A 46 -7.74 -14.86 6.46
N ILE A 47 -7.46 -14.20 5.33
CA ILE A 47 -6.56 -13.04 5.30
C ILE A 47 -7.23 -11.74 5.73
N THR A 48 -8.56 -11.64 5.73
CA THR A 48 -9.31 -10.45 6.16
C THR A 48 -9.91 -10.58 7.58
N SER A 49 -9.72 -11.72 8.25
CA SER A 49 -10.12 -11.87 9.64
C SER A 49 -8.97 -11.50 10.57
N PHE A 50 -9.24 -10.67 11.58
CA PHE A 50 -8.25 -10.34 12.62
C PHE A 50 -8.13 -11.47 13.64
N ASP A 51 -9.27 -11.94 14.12
CA ASP A 51 -9.41 -13.11 14.99
C ASP A 51 -10.64 -13.94 14.56
N LYS A 52 -10.97 -14.99 15.33
CA LYS A 52 -12.15 -15.83 15.06
C LYS A 52 -13.49 -15.13 15.35
N PHE A 53 -13.48 -13.95 15.97
CA PHE A 53 -14.65 -13.28 16.53
C PHE A 53 -15.05 -12.02 15.75
N THR A 54 -14.12 -11.31 15.12
CA THR A 54 -14.39 -10.08 14.35
C THR A 54 -15.04 -10.30 12.99
N GLY A 55 -15.15 -11.56 12.55
CA GLY A 55 -15.63 -11.91 11.21
C GLY A 55 -14.67 -11.46 10.09
N PRO A 56 -14.92 -11.90 8.85
CA PRO A 56 -14.12 -11.52 7.69
C PRO A 56 -14.53 -10.16 7.12
N GLY A 57 -13.67 -9.58 6.29
CA GLY A 57 -13.94 -8.32 5.58
C GLY A 57 -13.29 -7.08 6.19
N MET A 58 -12.58 -7.21 7.32
CA MET A 58 -11.66 -6.17 7.78
C MET A 58 -10.31 -6.29 7.06
N ASN A 59 -9.67 -5.17 6.76
CA ASN A 59 -8.35 -5.23 6.18
C ASN A 59 -7.33 -5.61 7.27
N ASN A 60 -6.75 -6.81 7.20
CA ASN A 60 -5.77 -7.30 8.17
C ASN A 60 -4.36 -7.33 7.55
N PRO A 61 -3.57 -6.25 7.67
CA PRO A 61 -2.25 -6.18 7.03
C PRO A 61 -1.29 -7.28 7.50
N PHE A 62 -1.45 -7.78 8.73
CA PHE A 62 -0.60 -8.85 9.28
C PHE A 62 -0.79 -10.19 8.57
N ARG A 63 -1.90 -10.39 7.86
CA ARG A 63 -2.15 -11.60 7.06
C ARG A 63 -2.13 -11.30 5.56
N THR A 64 -2.69 -10.16 5.15
CA THR A 64 -2.72 -9.75 3.75
C THR A 64 -1.31 -9.56 3.19
N ILE A 65 -0.39 -8.92 3.93
CA ILE A 65 0.97 -8.68 3.43
C ILE A 65 1.74 -10.00 3.25
N PRO A 66 1.85 -10.90 4.25
CA PRO A 66 2.49 -12.20 4.03
C PRO A 66 1.89 -12.98 2.86
N TYR A 67 0.56 -12.97 2.71
CA TYR A 67 -0.10 -13.63 1.59
C TYR A 67 0.27 -13.03 0.23
N ILE A 68 0.39 -11.71 0.11
CA ILE A 68 0.84 -11.06 -1.13
C ILE A 68 2.24 -11.53 -1.55
N TYR A 69 3.12 -11.77 -0.57
CA TYR A 69 4.49 -12.22 -0.80
C TYR A 69 4.65 -13.74 -0.81
N SER A 70 3.60 -14.52 -0.52
CA SER A 70 3.65 -15.98 -0.58
C SER A 70 3.41 -16.50 -2.00
N ASP A 71 3.83 -17.74 -2.23
CA ASP A 71 3.61 -18.45 -3.50
C ASP A 71 2.23 -19.11 -3.61
N GLU A 72 1.38 -18.96 -2.60
CA GLU A 72 0.03 -19.52 -2.57
C GLU A 72 -0.83 -18.95 -3.70
N ASN A 73 -1.56 -19.82 -4.42
CA ASN A 73 -2.47 -19.45 -5.50
C ASN A 73 -1.80 -18.71 -6.70
N ASN A 74 -0.50 -18.92 -6.92
CA ASN A 74 0.23 -18.36 -8.06
C ASN A 74 -0.09 -19.05 -9.40
N ASP A 75 -0.85 -20.15 -9.37
CA ASP A 75 -1.40 -20.82 -10.55
C ASP A 75 -2.53 -20.01 -11.22
N ASP A 76 -3.17 -19.10 -10.47
CA ASP A 76 -4.13 -18.14 -11.02
C ASP A 76 -3.43 -16.85 -11.48
N GLU A 77 -3.40 -16.65 -12.80
CA GLU A 77 -2.78 -15.46 -13.43
C GLU A 77 -3.35 -14.14 -12.92
N ASN A 78 -4.63 -14.08 -12.54
CA ASN A 78 -5.24 -12.86 -12.00
C ASN A 78 -4.73 -12.58 -10.59
N ILE A 79 -4.63 -13.59 -9.72
CA ILE A 79 -4.07 -13.43 -8.38
C ILE A 79 -2.62 -12.96 -8.48
N LEU A 80 -1.82 -13.60 -9.33
CA LEU A 80 -0.43 -13.22 -9.54
C LEU A 80 -0.31 -11.75 -9.98
N LYS A 81 -1.12 -11.35 -10.96
CA LYS A 81 -1.19 -9.97 -11.45
C LYS A 81 -1.57 -8.97 -10.37
N TYR A 82 -2.51 -9.31 -9.48
CA TYR A 82 -2.88 -8.44 -8.36
C TYR A 82 -1.78 -8.37 -7.30
N LYS A 83 -1.21 -9.51 -6.91
CA LYS A 83 -0.08 -9.57 -5.97
C LYS A 83 1.08 -8.71 -6.46
N ASP A 84 1.44 -8.81 -7.74
CA ASP A 84 2.54 -8.04 -8.32
C ASP A 84 2.25 -6.53 -8.35
N LYS A 85 1.03 -6.13 -8.66
CA LYS A 85 0.63 -4.71 -8.56
C LYS A 85 0.79 -4.18 -7.15
N VAL A 86 0.32 -4.92 -6.14
CA VAL A 86 0.43 -4.49 -4.74
C VAL A 86 1.89 -4.47 -4.29
N LYS A 87 2.72 -5.46 -4.67
CA LYS A 87 4.18 -5.46 -4.41
C LYS A 87 4.85 -4.22 -5.00
N VAL A 88 4.52 -3.88 -6.26
CA VAL A 88 5.06 -2.69 -6.94
C VAL A 88 4.61 -1.42 -6.23
N ASP A 89 3.35 -1.30 -5.86
CA ASP A 89 2.80 -0.13 -5.16
C ASP A 89 3.46 0.05 -3.77
N LEU A 90 3.65 -1.04 -3.01
CA LEU A 90 4.37 -1.04 -1.73
C LEU A 90 5.82 -0.60 -1.91
N ARG A 91 6.53 -1.13 -2.91
CA ARG A 91 7.92 -0.77 -3.20
C ARG A 91 8.06 0.71 -3.54
N TRP A 92 7.20 1.25 -4.40
CA TRP A 92 7.22 2.67 -4.74
C TRP A 92 6.90 3.55 -3.54
N THR A 93 5.92 3.16 -2.72
CA THR A 93 5.57 3.88 -1.50
C THR A 93 6.76 3.98 -0.54
N LEU A 94 7.50 2.88 -0.35
CA LEU A 94 8.71 2.87 0.49
C LEU A 94 9.83 3.76 -0.11
N ILE A 95 10.05 3.70 -1.42
CA ILE A 95 11.05 4.53 -2.11
C ILE A 95 10.71 6.02 -1.93
N PHE A 96 9.46 6.41 -2.18
CA PHE A 96 9.02 7.80 -2.01
C PHE A 96 9.15 8.28 -0.57
N PHE A 97 8.82 7.42 0.40
CA PHE A 97 8.99 7.73 1.82
C PHE A 97 10.46 8.01 2.18
N ILE A 98 11.40 7.18 1.70
CA ILE A 98 12.84 7.36 1.94
C ILE A 98 13.36 8.64 1.29
N ILE A 99 12.99 8.90 0.03
CA ILE A 99 13.39 10.11 -0.70
C ILE A 99 12.90 11.35 0.06
N PHE A 100 11.64 11.35 0.48
CA PHE A 100 11.06 12.45 1.23
C PHE A 100 11.73 12.67 2.57
N LEU A 101 11.97 11.60 3.34
CA LEU A 101 12.69 11.68 4.61
C LEU A 101 14.10 12.27 4.43
N SER A 102 14.81 11.82 3.40
CA SER A 102 16.15 12.31 3.06
C SER A 102 16.13 13.79 2.69
N HIS A 103 15.16 14.21 1.87
CA HIS A 103 14.95 15.62 1.50
C HIS A 103 14.71 16.50 2.74
N PHE A 104 13.90 16.03 3.69
CA PHE A 104 13.63 16.74 4.94
C PHE A 104 14.86 16.89 5.82
N ILE A 105 15.66 15.83 5.95
CA ILE A 105 16.92 15.86 6.70
C ILE A 105 17.86 16.89 6.08
N ILE A 106 18.02 16.90 4.75
CA ILE A 106 18.88 17.86 4.04
C ILE A 106 18.39 19.30 4.28
N LEU A 107 17.09 19.55 4.12
CA LEU A 107 16.52 20.89 4.35
C LEU A 107 16.72 21.35 5.80
N PHE A 108 16.60 20.46 6.78
CA PHE A 108 16.82 20.78 8.18
C PHE A 108 18.25 21.28 8.46
N PHE A 109 19.26 20.76 7.76
CA PHE A 109 20.65 21.21 7.92
C PHE A 109 20.99 22.48 7.13
N LEU A 110 20.16 22.87 6.15
CA LEU A 110 20.38 24.03 5.30
C LEU A 110 19.70 25.31 5.81
N VAL A 111 18.75 25.18 6.75
CA VAL A 111 17.98 26.29 7.34
C VAL A 111 18.49 26.61 8.73
#